data_AF-A0A0D6TK82-F1
#
_entry.id   AF-A0A0D6TK82-F1
#
_cell.length_a   1.000
_cell.length_b   1.000
_cell.length_c   1.000
_cell.angle_alpha   90.00
_cell.angle_beta   90.00
_cell.angle_gamma   90.00
#
_symmetry.space_group_name_H-M   'P 1'
#
loop_
_entity.id
_entity.type
_entity.pdbx_description
1 polymer ?
#
loop_
_entity_poly.entity_id
_entity_poly.type
_entity_poly.pdbx_seq_one_letter_code
_entity_poly.pdbx_strand_id
1 'polypeptide(L)'
;MGGEITAAIKGGLRKSANEVLEHTDDLKKTAKNADEAKQIDEVIEHLEDVADLDLMAKPAEIGKFGGKKLTASQIRKYKGWLKQNGVETFFEEDLILNKFGKITNKETLNKFKPFMSDGIQFDTLQDFYSYMKQEGGLGVFHAKTKQLFLTKEPTELMSFHEKMHVKHYLEIGEKYHSLPSWERETYVFLEIWKQKHLYTKQELEFSLKYVDLYRKEAGQKLLNYKI
;
A
#
# COMPACT_ATOMS: atom_id res chain seq x y z
N MET A 1 6.51 26.41 21.49
CA MET A 1 6.05 25.46 22.53
C MET A 1 4.79 24.67 22.13
N GLY A 2 3.89 25.13 21.25
CA GLY A 2 2.67 24.36 20.87
C GLY A 2 2.87 23.16 19.93
N GLY A 3 3.96 23.13 19.14
CA GLY A 3 4.22 22.07 18.16
C GLY A 3 4.63 20.72 18.78
N GLU A 4 5.40 20.74 19.87
CA GLU A 4 5.90 19.53 20.53
C GLU A 4 4.80 18.81 21.33
N ILE A 5 3.93 19.57 22.00
CA ILE A 5 2.77 19.02 22.72
C ILE A 5 1.81 18.35 21.73
N THR A 6 1.57 18.97 20.57
CA THR A 6 0.71 18.41 19.52
C THR A 6 1.31 17.14 18.92
N ALA A 7 2.63 17.09 18.72
CA ALA A 7 3.32 15.90 18.22
C ALA A 7 3.30 14.75 19.23
N ALA A 8 3.51 15.03 20.51
CA ALA A 8 3.46 14.05 21.59
C ALA A 8 2.04 13.45 21.77
N ILE A 9 1.01 14.29 21.72
CA ILE A 9 -0.40 13.85 21.80
C ILE A 9 -0.76 12.97 20.59
N LYS A 10 -0.38 13.40 19.37
CA LYS A 10 -0.59 12.59 18.15
C LYS A 10 0.17 11.27 18.21
N GLY A 11 1.40 11.25 18.72
CA GLY A 11 2.18 10.03 18.92
C GLY A 11 1.54 9.05 19.91
N GLY A 12 1.02 9.56 21.04
CA GLY A 12 0.32 8.75 22.03
C GLY A 12 -0.99 8.14 21.53
N LEU A 13 -1.78 8.93 20.80
CA LEU A 13 -3.02 8.46 20.17
C LEU A 13 -2.76 7.34 19.14
N ARG A 14 -1.68 7.45 18.36
CA ARG A 14 -1.28 6.41 17.38
C ARG A 14 -0.83 5.12 18.04
N LYS A 15 -0.07 5.19 19.12
CA LYS A 15 0.34 4.00 19.87
C LYS A 15 -0.89 3.27 20.41
N SER A 16 -1.83 4.02 20.97
CA SER A 16 -3.08 3.49 21.49
C SER A 16 -3.95 2.87 20.39
N ALA A 17 -4.03 3.49 19.20
CA ALA A 17 -4.76 2.94 18.07
C ALA A 17 -4.17 1.60 17.58
N ASN A 18 -2.84 1.51 17.47
CA ASN A 18 -2.17 0.26 17.10
C ASN A 18 -2.42 -0.86 18.13
N GLU A 19 -2.36 -0.57 19.43
CA GLU A 19 -2.65 -1.56 20.48
C GLU A 19 -4.10 -2.08 20.41
N VAL A 20 -5.06 -1.21 20.11
CA VAL A 20 -6.46 -1.62 19.94
C VAL A 20 -6.66 -2.46 18.67
N LEU A 21 -5.96 -2.14 17.58
CA LEU A 21 -6.04 -2.89 16.32
C LEU A 21 -5.55 -4.34 16.44
N GLU A 22 -4.61 -4.61 17.35
CA GLU A 22 -4.12 -5.98 17.65
C GLU A 22 -5.20 -6.88 18.27
N HIS A 23 -6.29 -6.32 18.78
CA HIS A 23 -7.39 -7.02 19.45
C HIS A 23 -8.74 -6.89 18.72
N THR A 24 -8.72 -6.55 17.43
CA THR A 24 -9.92 -6.35 16.60
C THR A 24 -10.86 -7.55 16.58
N ASP A 25 -10.32 -8.78 16.47
CA ASP A 25 -11.12 -10.00 16.48
C ASP A 25 -11.88 -10.21 17.79
N ASP A 26 -11.29 -9.82 18.92
CA ASP A 26 -11.94 -9.92 20.23
C ASP A 26 -12.99 -8.83 20.42
N LEU A 27 -12.74 -7.62 19.90
CA LEU A 27 -13.73 -6.53 19.89
C LEU A 27 -14.96 -6.89 19.07
N LYS A 28 -14.79 -7.46 17.87
CA LYS A 28 -15.92 -7.87 17.02
C LYS A 28 -16.81 -8.94 17.67
N LYS A 29 -16.24 -9.81 18.52
CA LYS A 29 -17.01 -10.81 19.29
C LYS A 29 -17.88 -10.21 20.41
N THR A 30 -17.63 -8.95 20.80
CA THR A 30 -18.41 -8.29 21.87
C THR A 30 -19.71 -7.68 21.38
N ALA A 31 -19.91 -7.56 20.07
CA ALA A 31 -21.12 -7.03 19.46
C ALA A 31 -22.34 -7.89 19.83
N LYS A 32 -23.40 -7.27 20.37
CA LYS A 32 -24.63 -7.98 20.76
C LYS A 32 -25.67 -7.99 19.66
N ASN A 33 -25.51 -7.12 18.66
CA ASN A 33 -26.41 -6.99 17.53
C ASN A 33 -25.66 -6.41 16.30
N ALA A 34 -26.33 -6.39 15.15
CA ALA A 34 -25.75 -5.96 13.88
C ALA A 34 -25.36 -4.47 13.86
N ASP A 35 -26.11 -3.61 14.57
CA ASP A 35 -25.82 -2.17 14.62
C ASP A 35 -24.56 -1.90 15.45
N GLU A 36 -24.38 -2.59 16.57
CA GLU A 36 -23.15 -2.54 17.38
C GLU A 36 -21.95 -3.08 16.59
N ALA A 37 -22.13 -4.17 15.83
CA ALA A 37 -21.06 -4.70 14.98
C ALA A 37 -20.61 -3.67 13.94
N LYS A 38 -21.56 -2.97 13.31
CA LYS A 38 -21.27 -1.91 12.35
C LYS A 38 -20.54 -0.73 12.98
N GLN A 39 -20.94 -0.30 14.18
CA GLN A 39 -20.24 0.76 14.90
C GLN A 39 -18.81 0.35 15.28
N ILE A 40 -18.61 -0.91 15.67
CA ILE A 40 -17.27 -1.45 15.94
C ILE A 40 -16.43 -1.44 14.66
N ASP A 41 -16.98 -1.85 13.52
CA ASP A 41 -16.27 -1.81 12.23
C ASP A 41 -15.90 -0.37 11.83
N GLU A 42 -16.82 0.60 11.99
CA GLU A 42 -16.55 2.03 11.72
C GLU A 42 -15.44 2.58 12.63
N VAL A 43 -15.42 2.19 13.91
CA VAL A 43 -14.35 2.58 14.85
C VAL A 43 -13.02 1.94 14.48
N ILE A 44 -13.02 0.66 14.08
CA ILE A 44 -11.82 -0.04 13.63
C ILE A 44 -11.26 0.63 12.38
N GLU A 45 -12.11 0.94 11.39
CA GLU A 45 -11.71 1.68 10.18
C GLU A 45 -11.06 3.03 10.55
N HIS A 46 -11.64 3.76 11.49
CA HIS A 46 -11.07 5.02 11.96
C HIS A 46 -9.73 4.84 12.69
N LEU A 47 -9.58 3.76 13.46
CA LEU A 47 -8.32 3.43 14.12
C LEU A 47 -7.25 2.97 13.13
N GLU A 48 -7.63 2.26 12.07
CA GLU A 48 -6.74 1.92 10.95
C GLU A 48 -6.25 3.18 10.25
N ASP A 49 -7.13 4.15 10.00
CA ASP A 49 -6.74 5.46 9.45
C ASP A 49 -5.76 6.20 10.38
N VAL A 50 -5.99 6.17 11.69
CA VAL A 50 -5.09 6.78 12.68
C VAL A 50 -3.76 6.04 12.79
N ALA A 51 -3.76 4.71 12.67
CA ALA A 51 -2.55 3.89 12.67
C ALA A 51 -1.77 4.01 11.34
N ASP A 52 -2.44 4.22 10.21
CA ASP A 52 -1.82 4.50 8.91
C ASP A 52 -1.03 5.83 8.94
N LEU A 53 -1.36 6.77 9.83
CA LEU A 53 -0.53 7.96 10.09
C LEU A 53 0.86 7.61 10.67
N ASP A 54 1.05 6.41 11.22
CA ASP A 54 2.34 5.89 11.71
C ASP A 54 3.23 5.42 10.55
N LEU A 55 2.64 5.03 9.42
CA LEU A 55 3.33 4.92 8.14
C LEU A 55 3.64 6.29 7.52
N MET A 56 3.42 7.43 8.18
CA MET A 56 3.59 8.75 7.51
C MET A 56 4.04 9.90 8.43
N ALA A 57 4.89 9.64 9.43
CA ALA A 57 5.50 10.74 10.21
C ALA A 57 6.47 11.59 9.30
N LYS A 58 7.36 12.48 9.79
CA LYS A 58 8.44 13.12 8.96
C LYS A 58 9.85 12.58 9.26
N PRO A 59 10.84 12.52 8.32
CA PRO A 59 12.26 12.36 8.68
C PRO A 59 13.26 12.90 7.61
N ALA A 60 14.52 12.50 7.77
CA ALA A 60 15.74 13.00 7.10
C ALA A 60 16.16 12.35 5.75
N GLU A 61 15.50 11.32 5.22
CA GLU A 61 15.86 10.71 3.92
C GLU A 61 14.64 10.41 3.05
N ILE A 62 14.70 10.87 1.79
CA ILE A 62 13.63 10.81 0.78
C ILE A 62 14.00 9.75 -0.26
N GLY A 63 13.12 8.78 -0.53
CA GLY A 63 13.32 7.77 -1.59
C GLY A 63 13.11 8.30 -3.01
N LYS A 64 13.38 7.48 -4.04
CA LYS A 64 13.35 7.85 -5.48
C LYS A 64 12.03 8.50 -5.95
N PHE A 65 10.92 8.25 -5.26
CA PHE A 65 9.59 8.82 -5.55
C PHE A 65 8.97 9.55 -4.35
N GLY A 66 9.79 9.88 -3.35
CA GLY A 66 9.32 10.44 -2.10
C GLY A 66 8.73 9.40 -1.14
N GLY A 67 8.31 9.88 0.03
CA GLY A 67 7.98 9.09 1.21
C GLY A 67 9.23 8.66 1.96
N LYS A 68 9.09 8.43 3.27
CA LYS A 68 10.17 7.81 4.05
C LYS A 68 10.40 6.41 3.57
N LYS A 69 11.62 5.90 3.70
CA LYS A 69 11.82 4.46 3.75
C LYS A 69 11.06 3.88 4.94
N LEU A 70 10.33 2.79 4.71
CA LEU A 70 9.71 2.06 5.80
C LEU A 70 10.78 1.48 6.73
N THR A 71 10.55 1.58 8.03
CA THR A 71 11.30 0.84 9.05
C THR A 71 10.93 -0.65 8.98
N ALA A 72 11.83 -1.51 9.48
CA ALA A 72 11.55 -2.95 9.57
C ALA A 72 10.25 -3.26 10.35
N SER A 73 9.89 -2.43 11.33
CA SER A 73 8.63 -2.61 12.07
C SER A 73 7.40 -2.28 11.23
N GLN A 74 7.43 -1.17 10.48
CA GLN A 74 6.35 -0.79 9.56
C GLN A 74 6.17 -1.84 8.46
N ILE A 75 7.27 -2.35 7.90
CA ILE A 75 7.26 -3.45 6.92
C ILE A 75 6.57 -4.69 7.51
N ARG A 76 6.95 -5.12 8.72
CA ARG A 76 6.33 -6.29 9.36
C ARG A 76 4.82 -6.11 9.57
N LYS A 77 4.41 -4.93 10.05
CA LYS A 77 2.98 -4.60 10.20
C LYS A 77 2.26 -4.65 8.86
N TYR A 78 2.86 -4.07 7.82
CA TYR A 78 2.26 -4.06 6.48
C TYR A 78 2.12 -5.46 5.89
N LYS A 79 3.16 -6.30 5.97
CA LYS A 79 3.08 -7.72 5.58
C LYS A 79 2.00 -8.48 6.35
N GLY A 80 1.87 -8.20 7.65
CA GLY A 80 0.82 -8.76 8.50
C GLY A 80 -0.58 -8.40 7.99
N TRP A 81 -0.83 -7.12 7.74
CA TRP A 81 -2.10 -6.64 7.20
C TRP A 81 -2.42 -7.24 5.82
N LEU A 82 -1.44 -7.31 4.91
CA LEU A 82 -1.62 -7.93 3.59
C LEU A 82 -2.00 -9.41 3.71
N LYS A 83 -1.30 -10.15 4.57
CA LYS A 83 -1.57 -11.56 4.83
C LYS A 83 -2.97 -11.79 5.42
N GLN A 84 -3.38 -10.96 6.38
CA GLN A 84 -4.73 -11.01 6.97
C GLN A 84 -5.82 -10.79 5.91
N ASN A 85 -5.52 -9.97 4.89
CA ASN A 85 -6.41 -9.70 3.76
C ASN A 85 -6.23 -10.67 2.57
N GLY A 86 -5.52 -11.79 2.77
CA GLY A 86 -5.36 -12.83 1.76
C GLY A 86 -4.49 -12.44 0.56
N VAL A 87 -3.59 -11.46 0.74
CA VAL A 87 -2.63 -11.03 -0.26
C VAL A 87 -1.28 -11.70 0.01
N GLU A 88 -0.75 -12.38 -1.00
CA GLU A 88 0.59 -12.98 -0.97
C GLU A 88 1.65 -11.91 -1.24
N THR A 89 2.72 -11.88 -0.43
CA THR A 89 3.68 -10.78 -0.43
C THR A 89 5.06 -11.21 -0.91
N PHE A 90 5.62 -10.46 -1.86
CA PHE A 90 6.95 -10.69 -2.42
C PHE A 90 7.78 -9.41 -2.29
N PHE A 91 8.42 -9.24 -1.13
CA PHE A 91 9.27 -8.07 -0.89
C PHE A 91 10.71 -8.45 -1.28
N GLU A 92 11.40 -7.58 -2.03
CA GLU A 92 12.76 -7.85 -2.53
C GLU A 92 13.75 -8.18 -1.40
N GLU A 93 13.57 -7.61 -0.20
CA GLU A 93 14.39 -7.90 0.97
C GLU A 93 14.27 -9.35 1.47
N ASP A 94 13.16 -10.03 1.18
CA ASP A 94 12.92 -11.43 1.56
C ASP A 94 13.46 -12.41 0.49
N LEU A 95 13.87 -11.90 -0.68
CA LEU A 95 14.36 -12.72 -1.77
C LEU A 95 15.81 -13.12 -1.52
N ILE A 96 16.05 -14.43 -1.36
CA ILE A 96 17.41 -14.96 -1.25
C ILE A 96 17.98 -15.14 -2.66
N LEU A 97 18.85 -14.22 -3.07
CA LEU A 97 19.52 -14.27 -4.36
C LEU A 97 20.88 -14.99 -4.26
N ASN A 98 21.21 -15.80 -5.26
CA ASN A 98 22.57 -16.31 -5.43
C ASN A 98 23.49 -15.25 -6.06
N LYS A 99 24.78 -15.59 -6.22
CA LYS A 99 25.79 -14.71 -6.84
C LYS A 99 25.49 -14.27 -8.29
N PHE A 100 24.53 -14.92 -8.96
CA PHE A 100 24.08 -14.59 -10.31
C PHE A 100 22.75 -13.83 -10.32
N GLY A 101 22.25 -13.39 -9.16
CA GLY A 101 20.98 -12.68 -9.05
C GLY A 101 19.74 -13.56 -9.18
N LYS A 102 19.89 -14.89 -9.12
CA LYS A 102 18.75 -15.82 -9.20
C LYS A 102 18.16 -16.07 -7.81
N ILE A 103 16.83 -16.01 -7.70
CA ILE A 103 16.07 -16.32 -6.50
C ILE A 103 16.19 -17.81 -6.16
N THR A 104 16.49 -18.12 -4.90
CA THR A 104 16.81 -19.47 -4.43
C THR A 104 15.92 -19.98 -3.30
N ASN A 105 15.13 -19.13 -2.66
CA ASN A 105 14.22 -19.57 -1.59
C ASN A 105 12.97 -20.27 -2.15
N LYS A 106 13.02 -21.61 -2.17
CA LYS A 106 11.96 -22.47 -2.73
C LYS A 106 10.56 -22.16 -2.19
N GLU A 107 10.44 -21.84 -0.90
CA GLU A 107 9.14 -21.54 -0.30
C GLU A 107 8.46 -20.34 -0.97
N THR A 108 9.19 -19.24 -1.18
CA THR A 108 8.67 -18.05 -1.87
C THR A 108 8.38 -18.34 -3.34
N LEU A 109 9.26 -19.08 -4.02
CA LEU A 109 9.03 -19.48 -5.42
C LEU A 109 7.72 -20.28 -5.58
N ASN A 110 7.42 -21.18 -4.65
CA ASN A 110 6.21 -22.02 -4.70
C ASN A 110 4.91 -21.25 -4.43
N LYS A 111 4.98 -20.08 -3.78
CA LYS A 111 3.80 -19.23 -3.53
C LYS A 111 3.43 -18.39 -4.74
N PHE A 112 4.35 -18.18 -5.68
CA PHE A 112 4.10 -17.39 -6.87
C PHE A 112 3.07 -18.06 -7.78
N LYS A 113 2.07 -17.28 -8.18
CA LYS A 113 1.04 -17.64 -9.14
C LYS A 113 1.34 -16.90 -10.46
N PRO A 114 1.47 -17.63 -11.58
CA PRO A 114 1.64 -17.01 -12.89
C PRO A 114 0.54 -16.02 -13.22
N PHE A 115 0.89 -14.95 -13.93
CA PHE A 115 -0.07 -13.95 -14.38
C PHE A 115 0.39 -13.23 -15.65
N MET A 116 -0.55 -12.53 -16.28
CA MET A 116 -0.28 -11.66 -17.43
C MET A 116 -0.49 -10.21 -17.01
N SER A 117 0.45 -9.33 -17.35
CA SER A 117 0.33 -7.87 -17.22
C SER A 117 0.78 -7.21 -18.51
N ASP A 118 -0.01 -6.28 -19.04
CA ASP A 118 0.34 -5.47 -20.21
C ASP A 118 0.77 -6.29 -21.44
N GLY A 119 0.15 -7.46 -21.63
CA GLY A 119 0.45 -8.38 -22.72
C GLY A 119 1.69 -9.26 -22.50
N ILE A 120 2.37 -9.12 -21.37
CA ILE A 120 3.54 -9.93 -20.97
C ILE A 120 3.08 -11.02 -20.00
N GLN A 121 3.41 -12.28 -20.32
CA GLN A 121 3.17 -13.42 -19.45
C GLN A 121 4.36 -13.61 -18.50
N PHE A 122 4.08 -13.74 -17.21
CA PHE A 122 5.06 -14.03 -16.17
C PHE A 122 4.78 -15.40 -15.56
N ASP A 123 5.55 -16.40 -15.97
CA ASP A 123 5.39 -17.77 -15.51
C ASP A 123 6.12 -18.05 -14.18
N THR A 124 7.18 -17.30 -13.91
CA THR A 124 7.94 -17.43 -12.66
C THR A 124 8.17 -16.10 -11.96
N LEU A 125 8.36 -16.18 -10.64
CA LEU A 125 8.78 -15.04 -9.83
C LEU A 125 10.08 -14.41 -10.35
N GLN A 126 11.00 -15.23 -10.87
CA GLN A 126 12.26 -14.75 -11.41
C GLN A 126 12.05 -13.86 -12.64
N ASP A 127 11.14 -14.24 -13.53
CA ASP A 127 10.84 -13.46 -14.75
C ASP A 127 10.27 -12.10 -14.38
N PHE A 128 9.29 -12.11 -13.47
CA PHE A 128 8.65 -10.88 -13.01
C PHE A 128 9.63 -9.98 -12.23
N TYR A 129 10.45 -10.56 -11.36
CA TYR A 129 11.47 -9.82 -10.62
C TYR A 129 12.49 -9.15 -11.57
N SER A 130 13.00 -9.89 -12.56
CA SER A 130 13.94 -9.33 -13.55
C SER A 130 13.31 -8.20 -14.35
N TYR A 131 12.05 -8.34 -14.77
CA TYR A 131 11.29 -7.30 -15.46
C TYR A 131 11.15 -6.03 -14.60
N MET A 132 10.74 -6.16 -13.34
CA MET A 132 10.64 -5.02 -12.43
C MET A 132 11.97 -4.28 -12.26
N LYS A 133 13.10 -5.00 -12.17
CA LYS A 133 14.42 -4.38 -12.05
C LYS A 133 14.81 -3.62 -13.33
N GLN A 134 14.47 -4.14 -14.50
CA GLN A 134 14.76 -3.51 -15.79
C GLN A 134 13.93 -2.24 -16.01
N GLU A 135 12.63 -2.32 -15.76
CA GLU A 135 11.70 -1.19 -15.95
C GLU A 135 11.77 -0.17 -14.79
N GLY A 136 12.48 -0.50 -13.72
CA GLY A 136 12.57 0.35 -12.53
C GLY A 136 11.26 0.44 -11.75
N GLY A 137 10.39 -0.57 -11.88
CA GLY A 137 9.14 -0.70 -11.13
C GLY A 137 9.43 -0.91 -9.65
N LEU A 138 8.65 -0.24 -8.78
CA LEU A 138 8.90 -0.20 -7.33
C LEU A 138 7.87 -0.97 -6.50
N GLY A 139 6.67 -1.12 -7.03
CA GLY A 139 5.57 -1.82 -6.39
C GLY A 139 4.57 -2.26 -7.44
N VAL A 140 3.90 -3.38 -7.21
CA VAL A 140 2.77 -3.86 -8.01
C VAL A 140 1.84 -4.70 -7.14
N PHE A 141 0.56 -4.36 -7.09
CA PHE A 141 -0.50 -5.27 -6.70
C PHE A 141 -1.22 -5.87 -7.91
N HIS A 142 -1.14 -7.19 -8.04
CA HIS A 142 -1.87 -7.94 -9.07
C HIS A 142 -3.13 -8.59 -8.48
N ALA A 143 -4.28 -7.95 -8.70
CA ALA A 143 -5.55 -8.31 -8.06
C ALA A 143 -6.03 -9.74 -8.38
N LYS A 144 -5.86 -10.24 -9.61
CA LYS A 144 -6.39 -11.55 -10.02
C LYS A 144 -5.71 -12.71 -9.29
N THR A 145 -4.42 -12.58 -9.01
CA THR A 145 -3.66 -13.59 -8.24
C THR A 145 -3.52 -13.22 -6.76
N LYS A 146 -3.92 -11.99 -6.39
CA LYS A 146 -3.76 -11.39 -5.06
C LYS A 146 -2.32 -11.43 -4.60
N GLN A 147 -1.41 -10.97 -5.47
CA GLN A 147 0.02 -10.90 -5.19
C GLN A 147 0.45 -9.45 -5.13
N LEU A 148 1.26 -9.09 -4.13
CA LEU A 148 1.84 -7.77 -4.00
C LEU A 148 3.36 -7.88 -3.98
N PHE A 149 4.01 -7.09 -4.83
CA PHE A 149 5.45 -7.02 -4.97
C PHE A 149 5.93 -5.64 -4.54
N LEU A 150 7.05 -5.58 -3.82
CA LEU A 150 7.73 -4.32 -3.49
C LEU A 150 9.23 -4.49 -3.64
N THR A 151 9.89 -3.49 -4.20
CA THR A 151 11.35 -3.43 -4.26
C THR A 151 11.97 -3.18 -2.89
N LYS A 152 13.29 -3.31 -2.83
CA LYS A 152 14.06 -3.08 -1.60
C LYS A 152 13.87 -1.65 -1.10
N GLU A 153 13.77 -1.49 0.21
CA GLU A 153 13.59 -0.19 0.88
C GLU A 153 12.33 0.56 0.39
N PRO A 154 11.14 -0.07 0.44
CA PRO A 154 9.93 0.57 -0.04
C PRO A 154 9.64 1.84 0.75
N THR A 155 9.11 2.86 0.07
CA THR A 155 8.74 4.11 0.73
C THR A 155 7.31 4.07 1.25
N GLU A 156 7.00 4.94 2.20
CA GLU A 156 5.67 5.16 2.77
C GLU A 156 4.64 5.47 1.68
N LEU A 157 4.95 6.40 0.77
CA LEU A 157 4.07 6.76 -0.34
C LEU A 157 3.80 5.58 -1.28
N MET A 158 4.86 4.85 -1.68
CA MET A 158 4.72 3.69 -2.57
C MET A 158 3.94 2.55 -1.89
N SER A 159 4.25 2.27 -0.63
CA SER A 159 3.55 1.22 0.13
C SER A 159 2.08 1.56 0.32
N PHE A 160 1.78 2.83 0.61
CA PHE A 160 0.41 3.31 0.71
C PHE A 160 -0.31 3.23 -0.64
N HIS A 161 0.34 3.63 -1.73
CA HIS A 161 -0.19 3.51 -3.09
C HIS A 161 -0.65 2.07 -3.39
N GLU A 162 0.23 1.09 -3.23
CA GLU A 162 -0.12 -0.31 -3.44
C GLU A 162 -1.18 -0.81 -2.45
N LYS A 163 -1.14 -0.34 -1.19
CA LYS A 163 -2.16 -0.66 -0.18
C LYS A 163 -3.55 -0.19 -0.63
N MET A 164 -3.64 0.98 -1.28
CA MET A 164 -4.91 1.51 -1.77
C MET A 164 -5.46 0.69 -2.93
N HIS A 165 -4.62 0.12 -3.80
CA HIS A 165 -5.09 -0.84 -4.79
C HIS A 165 -5.67 -2.10 -4.13
N VAL A 166 -5.05 -2.59 -3.05
CA VAL A 166 -5.58 -3.71 -2.27
C VAL A 166 -6.92 -3.33 -1.63
N LYS A 167 -7.01 -2.19 -0.92
CA LYS A 167 -8.26 -1.72 -0.29
C LYS A 167 -9.38 -1.59 -1.33
N HIS A 168 -9.10 -0.94 -2.46
CA HIS A 168 -10.09 -0.79 -3.53
C HIS A 168 -10.61 -2.15 -4.02
N TYR A 169 -9.72 -3.12 -4.24
CA TYR A 169 -10.13 -4.48 -4.61
C TYR A 169 -10.99 -5.15 -3.53
N LEU A 170 -10.65 -5.01 -2.26
CA LEU A 170 -11.44 -5.57 -1.16
C LEU A 170 -12.83 -4.93 -1.06
N GLU A 171 -12.94 -3.62 -1.32
CA GLU A 171 -14.19 -2.87 -1.27
C GLU A 171 -15.16 -3.26 -2.39
N ILE A 172 -14.66 -3.39 -3.63
CA ILE A 172 -15.53 -3.58 -4.82
C ILE A 172 -15.50 -5.00 -5.39
N GLY A 173 -14.61 -5.86 -4.89
CA GLY A 173 -14.45 -7.24 -5.30
C GLY A 173 -14.15 -7.37 -6.80
N GLU A 174 -14.83 -8.32 -7.44
CA GLU A 174 -14.62 -8.68 -8.85
C GLU A 174 -14.82 -7.50 -9.83
N LYS A 175 -15.59 -6.47 -9.45
CA LYS A 175 -15.76 -5.26 -10.29
C LYS A 175 -14.42 -4.56 -10.55
N TYR A 176 -13.45 -4.70 -9.66
CA TYR A 176 -12.10 -4.16 -9.81
C TYR A 176 -11.43 -4.59 -11.11
N HIS A 177 -11.67 -5.83 -11.57
CA HIS A 177 -11.08 -6.35 -12.80
C HIS A 177 -11.64 -5.71 -14.06
N SER A 178 -12.82 -5.11 -13.98
CA SER A 178 -13.45 -4.39 -15.10
C SER A 178 -13.08 -2.91 -15.14
N LEU A 179 -12.46 -2.37 -14.08
CA LEU A 179 -12.10 -0.96 -14.03
C LEU A 179 -10.91 -0.69 -14.96
N PRO A 180 -10.99 0.35 -15.81
CA PRO A 180 -9.84 0.80 -16.56
C PRO A 180 -8.76 1.35 -15.61
N SER A 181 -7.49 1.27 -16.01
CA SER A 181 -6.36 1.72 -15.17
C SER A 181 -6.54 3.14 -14.64
N TRP A 182 -7.02 4.08 -15.46
CA TRP A 182 -7.22 5.46 -15.01
C TRP A 182 -8.20 5.60 -13.84
N GLU A 183 -9.23 4.74 -13.73
CA GLU A 183 -10.16 4.77 -12.59
C GLU A 183 -9.49 4.24 -11.32
N ARG A 184 -8.74 3.15 -11.45
CA ARG A 184 -7.98 2.56 -10.33
C ARG A 184 -6.94 3.54 -9.80
N GLU A 185 -6.16 4.17 -10.68
CA GLU A 185 -5.19 5.20 -10.30
C GLU A 185 -5.85 6.45 -9.73
N THR A 186 -7.04 6.81 -10.22
CA THR A 186 -7.80 7.94 -9.67
C THR A 186 -8.23 7.67 -8.24
N TYR A 187 -8.71 6.46 -7.93
CA TYR A 187 -9.01 6.06 -6.56
C TYR A 187 -7.77 6.23 -5.67
N VAL A 188 -6.63 5.66 -6.07
CA VAL A 188 -5.41 5.72 -5.26
C VAL A 188 -4.94 7.16 -5.02
N PHE A 189 -4.97 8.00 -6.05
CA PHE A 189 -4.65 9.42 -5.90
C PHE A 189 -5.59 10.13 -4.93
N LEU A 190 -6.90 9.87 -4.97
CA LEU A 190 -7.85 10.49 -4.07
C LEU A 190 -7.58 10.10 -2.60
N GLU A 191 -7.21 8.85 -2.34
CA GLU A 191 -6.81 8.41 -1.00
C GLU A 191 -5.52 9.08 -0.53
N ILE A 192 -4.50 9.18 -1.40
CA ILE A 192 -3.27 9.96 -1.12
C ILE A 192 -3.63 11.42 -0.81
N TRP A 193 -4.55 12.01 -1.56
CA TRP A 193 -4.94 13.41 -1.41
C TRP A 193 -5.69 13.70 -0.11
N LYS A 194 -6.54 12.77 0.37
CA LYS A 194 -7.14 12.87 1.71
C LYS A 194 -6.08 12.99 2.80
N GLN A 195 -4.94 12.33 2.59
CA GLN A 195 -3.80 12.28 3.50
C GLN A 195 -2.70 13.30 3.20
N LYS A 196 -2.95 14.26 2.30
CA LYS A 196 -1.94 15.21 1.77
C LYS A 196 -1.09 15.96 2.80
N HIS A 197 -1.58 16.13 4.02
CA HIS A 197 -0.88 16.80 5.11
C HIS A 197 0.35 16.04 5.62
N LEU A 198 0.48 14.76 5.24
CA LEU A 198 1.59 13.88 5.60
C LEU A 198 2.71 13.90 4.56
N TYR A 199 2.40 14.35 3.35
CA TYR A 199 3.31 14.34 2.22
C TYR A 199 3.89 15.73 1.93
N THR A 200 5.05 15.73 1.29
CA THR A 200 5.68 16.94 0.76
C THR A 200 4.95 17.44 -0.48
N LYS A 201 5.17 18.70 -0.83
CA LYS A 201 4.65 19.26 -2.08
C LYS A 201 5.12 18.46 -3.30
N GLN A 202 6.40 18.05 -3.33
CA GLN A 202 6.96 17.28 -4.44
C GLN A 202 6.31 15.90 -4.57
N GLU A 203 6.01 15.22 -3.46
CA GLU A 203 5.31 13.93 -3.45
C GLU A 203 3.90 14.06 -4.02
N LEU A 204 3.15 15.07 -3.58
CA LEU A 204 1.81 15.33 -4.09
C LEU A 204 1.81 15.70 -5.57
N GLU A 205 2.79 16.50 -6.01
CA GLU A 205 2.98 16.85 -7.42
C GLU A 205 3.31 15.60 -8.25
N PHE A 206 4.13 14.71 -7.71
CA PHE A 206 4.45 13.45 -8.36
C PHE A 206 3.20 12.56 -8.47
N SER A 207 2.45 12.35 -7.38
CA SER A 207 1.22 11.55 -7.41
C SER A 207 0.17 12.12 -8.35
N LEU A 208 0.01 13.45 -8.41
CA LEU A 208 -0.91 14.11 -9.35
C LEU A 208 -0.49 13.88 -10.81
N LYS A 209 0.81 14.08 -11.12
CA LYS A 209 1.34 13.81 -12.47
C LYS A 209 1.17 12.35 -12.87
N TYR A 210 1.37 11.44 -11.93
CA TYR A 210 1.24 10.01 -12.17
C TYR A 210 -0.18 9.63 -12.56
N VAL A 211 -1.20 10.00 -11.77
CA VAL A 211 -2.59 9.71 -12.14
C VAL A 211 -3.02 10.42 -13.43
N ASP A 212 -2.55 11.65 -13.67
CA ASP A 212 -2.87 12.40 -14.88
C ASP A 212 -2.27 11.77 -16.15
N LEU A 213 -1.17 11.02 -16.05
CA LEU A 213 -0.64 10.22 -17.17
C LEU A 213 -1.68 9.22 -17.66
N TYR A 214 -2.21 8.38 -16.75
CA TYR A 214 -3.23 7.39 -17.08
C TYR A 214 -4.54 8.02 -17.57
N ARG A 215 -4.95 9.14 -16.94
CA ARG A 215 -6.14 9.89 -17.38
C ARG A 215 -5.95 10.44 -18.79
N LYS A 216 -4.79 11.01 -19.10
CA LYS A 216 -4.45 11.55 -20.43
C LYS A 216 -4.47 10.46 -21.49
N GLU A 217 -3.83 9.32 -21.24
CA GLU A 217 -3.80 8.17 -22.16
C GLU A 217 -5.20 7.64 -22.46
N ALA A 218 -6.10 7.67 -21.47
CA ALA A 218 -7.50 7.28 -21.61
C ALA A 218 -8.42 8.40 -22.14
N GLY A 219 -7.88 9.56 -22.55
CA GLY A 219 -8.66 10.70 -23.05
C GLY A 219 -9.56 11.36 -21.99
N GLN A 220 -9.27 11.15 -20.71
CA GLN A 220 -10.04 11.69 -19.59
C GLN A 220 -9.56 13.08 -19.18
N LYS A 221 -10.47 13.84 -18.56
CA LYS A 221 -10.14 15.16 -18.01
C LYS A 221 -9.09 15.04 -16.90
N LEU A 222 -8.02 15.81 -17.00
CA LEU A 222 -6.97 15.88 -15.98
C LEU A 222 -7.51 16.45 -14.66
N LEU A 223 -6.91 16.06 -13.55
CA LEU A 223 -7.27 16.54 -12.23
C LEU A 223 -6.66 17.94 -12.01
N ASN A 224 -7.42 18.85 -11.40
CA ASN A 224 -6.98 20.23 -11.15
C ASN A 224 -6.93 20.52 -9.65
N TYR A 225 -6.01 19.85 -8.95
CA TYR A 225 -5.76 20.07 -7.53
C TYR A 225 -4.65 21.10 -7.33
N LYS A 226 -4.87 22.04 -6.43
CA LYS A 226 -3.86 23.05 -6.04
C LYS A 226 -2.98 22.50 -4.92
N ILE A 227 -1.67 22.42 -5.17
CA ILE A 227 -0.64 21.90 -4.27
C ILE A 227 0.17 23.02 -3.61
#